data_AF-A0A950AGJ9-F1
#
_entry.id   AF-A0A950AGJ9-F1
#
_cell.length_a   1.000
_cell.length_b   1.000
_cell.length_c   1.000
_cell.angle_alpha   90.00
_cell.angle_beta   90.00
_cell.angle_gamma   90.00
#
_symmetry.space_group_name_H-M   'P 1'
#
loop_
_entity.id
_entity.type
_entity.pdbx_description
1 polymer ?
#
loop_
_entity_poly.entity_id
_entity_poly.type
_entity_poly.pdbx_seq_one_letter_code
_entity_poly.pdbx_strand_id
1 'polypeptide(L)'
;CGEFTAVGDSVTEGTGSSSGWDRSTSSSHRSTSQQQVARRLIKPEEVLQGMRYDEEIVLIQNAPPLRCGRAIYFRRPEMVAQVTGSGAAKG
;
A
#
# COMPACT_ATOMS: atom_id res chain seq x y z
N CYS A 1 1.47 -11.84 15.51
CA CYS A 1 1.31 -10.94 14.36
C CYS A 1 2.21 -11.45 13.24
N GLY A 2 1.67 -11.73 12.05
CA GLY A 2 2.46 -12.31 10.96
C GLY A 2 3.49 -11.36 10.35
N GLU A 3 4.43 -11.92 9.60
CA GLU A 3 5.34 -11.19 8.73
C GLU A 3 4.81 -11.22 7.29
N PHE A 4 5.01 -10.14 6.55
CA PHE A 4 4.74 -10.08 5.12
C PHE A 4 6.02 -9.70 4.37
N THR A 5 6.12 -10.14 3.12
CA THR A 5 7.24 -9.79 2.25
C THR A 5 7.06 -8.36 1.73
N ALA A 6 7.90 -7.45 2.18
CA ALA A 6 8.01 -6.13 1.55
C ALA A 6 8.99 -6.22 0.38
N VAL A 7 8.62 -5.66 -0.78
CA VAL A 7 9.49 -5.54 -1.95
C VAL A 7 10.12 -4.16 -1.95
N GLY A 8 11.45 -4.10 -1.92
CA GLY A 8 12.22 -2.88 -2.11
C GLY A 8 12.89 -2.89 -3.48
N ASP A 9 12.63 -1.88 -4.29
CA ASP A 9 13.23 -1.75 -5.62
C ASP A 9 14.42 -0.78 -5.57
N SER A 10 15.54 -1.17 -6.15
CA SER A 10 16.68 -0.28 -6.41
C SER A 10 16.95 -0.19 -7.91
N VAL A 11 17.16 1.03 -8.40
CA VAL A 11 17.51 1.29 -9.81
C VAL A 11 18.89 1.94 -9.84
N THR A 12 19.80 1.36 -10.60
CA THR A 12 21.16 1.87 -10.82
C THR A 12 21.32 2.22 -12.29
N GLU A 13 21.56 3.49 -12.58
CA GLU A 13 21.84 4.00 -13.92
C GLU A 13 23.31 4.44 -13.99
N GLY A 14 23.99 4.06 -15.06
CA GLY A 14 25.37 4.44 -15.32
C GLY A 14 25.57 4.80 -16.78
N THR A 15 26.38 5.83 -17.03
CA THR A 15 26.78 6.24 -18.37
C THR A 15 28.30 6.29 -18.42
N GLY A 16 28.86 5.68 -19.44
CA GLY A 16 30.30 5.64 -19.71
C GLY A 16 30.55 6.21 -21.09
N SER A 17 31.49 7.15 -21.18
CA SER A 17 31.94 7.72 -22.45
C SER A 17 33.43 7.49 -22.56
N SER A 18 33.89 6.91 -23.67
CA SER A 18 35.31 6.77 -23.96
C SER A 18 35.62 7.48 -25.28
N SER A 19 36.68 8.28 -25.29
CA SER A 19 37.15 9.00 -26.47
C SER A 19 38.56 8.55 -26.80
N GLY A 20 38.72 7.88 -27.94
CA GLY A 20 40.00 7.66 -28.59
C GLY A 20 40.19 8.65 -29.74
N TRP A 21 41.41 8.73 -30.26
CA TRP A 21 41.85 9.62 -31.34
C TRP A 21 41.06 9.54 -32.66
N ASP A 22 40.23 8.52 -32.90
CA ASP A 22 39.35 8.44 -34.09
C ASP A 22 37.87 8.11 -33.81
N ARG A 23 37.50 7.68 -32.59
CA ARG A 23 36.14 7.25 -32.25
C ARG A 23 35.77 7.59 -30.81
N SER A 24 34.57 8.14 -30.64
CA SER A 24 33.90 8.32 -29.36
C SER A 24 32.75 7.33 -29.23
N THR A 25 32.75 6.56 -28.14
CA THR A 25 31.68 5.59 -27.85
C THR A 25 31.07 5.96 -26.51
N SER A 26 29.74 6.15 -26.50
CA SER A 26 28.98 6.29 -25.26
C SER A 26 28.12 5.04 -25.04
N SER A 27 28.10 4.56 -23.81
CA SER A 27 27.28 3.45 -23.36
C SER A 27 26.49 3.90 -22.15
N SER A 28 25.19 3.64 -22.13
CA SER A 28 24.37 3.76 -20.94
C SER A 28 23.89 2.38 -20.51
N HIS A 29 23.88 2.12 -19.21
CA HIS A 29 23.32 0.92 -18.63
C HIS A 29 22.34 1.29 -17.51
N ARG A 30 21.25 0.54 -17.41
CA ARG A 30 20.29 0.62 -16.31
C ARG A 30 20.09 -0.78 -15.75
N SER A 31 20.33 -0.95 -14.46
CA SER A 31 20.08 -2.18 -13.72
C SER A 31 19.00 -1.93 -12.68
N THR A 32 18.05 -2.86 -12.56
CA THR A 32 17.01 -2.81 -11.52
C THR A 32 17.13 -4.07 -10.69
N SER A 33 17.22 -3.92 -9.38
CA SER A 33 17.28 -5.02 -8.43
C SER A 33 16.10 -4.95 -7.47
N GLN A 34 15.37 -6.04 -7.32
CA GLN A 34 14.28 -6.17 -6.35
C GLN A 34 14.77 -6.97 -5.16
N GLN A 35 14.73 -6.39 -3.97
CA GLN A 35 15.08 -7.06 -2.73
C GLN A 35 13.81 -7.31 -1.92
N GLN A 36 13.54 -8.59 -1.65
CA GLN A 36 12.46 -9.00 -0.77
C GLN A 36 12.98 -9.00 0.67
N VAL A 37 12.30 -8.28 1.56
CA VAL A 37 12.67 -8.19 2.98
C VAL A 37 11.46 -8.55 3.83
N ALA A 38 11.68 -9.39 4.85
CA ALA A 38 10.65 -9.70 5.84
C ALA A 38 10.35 -8.44 6.68
N ARG A 39 9.09 -8.00 6.67
CA ARG A 39 8.60 -6.87 7.49
C ARG A 39 7.39 -7.33 8.29
N ARG A 40 7.26 -6.81 9.51
CA ARG A 40 6.03 -6.97 10.30
C ARG A 40 4.82 -6.45 9.51
N LEU A 41 3.70 -7.19 9.54
CA LEU A 41 2.44 -6.80 8.90
C LEU A 41 2.00 -5.38 9.29
N ILE A 42 2.11 -5.06 10.58
CA ILE A 42 1.78 -3.74 11.14
C ILE A 42 2.84 -3.42 12.21
N LYS A 43 3.42 -2.23 12.14
CA LYS A 43 4.31 -1.69 13.17
C LYS A 43 3.53 -0.87 14.20
N PRO A 44 3.95 -0.85 15.47
CA PRO A 44 3.29 -0.05 16.50
C PRO A 44 3.21 1.44 16.13
N GLU A 45 4.28 2.01 15.55
CA GLU A 45 4.28 3.42 15.14
C GLU A 45 3.24 3.75 14.05
N GLU A 46 2.93 2.80 13.17
CA GLU A 46 1.91 2.97 12.12
C GLU A 46 0.52 3.13 12.72
N VAL A 47 0.27 2.51 13.88
CA VAL A 47 -0.99 2.63 14.61
C VAL A 47 -1.00 3.89 15.47
N LEU A 48 0.05 4.11 16.25
CA LEU A 48 0.10 5.18 17.24
C LEU A 48 0.25 6.58 16.64
N GLN A 49 0.93 6.70 15.51
CA GLN A 49 1.24 7.99 14.87
C GLN A 49 0.63 8.11 13.48
N GLY A 50 0.46 6.99 12.78
CA GLY A 50 0.02 6.96 11.39
C GLY A 50 -1.49 6.86 11.18
N MET A 51 -2.26 6.39 12.17
CA MET A 51 -3.73 6.29 12.05
C MET A 51 -4.43 7.58 12.51
N ARG A 52 -5.43 7.98 11.74
CA ARG A 52 -6.41 8.98 12.17
C ARG A 52 -7.47 8.35 13.07
N TYR A 53 -8.15 9.19 13.85
CA TYR A 53 -9.13 8.74 14.85
C TYR A 53 -10.37 8.05 14.25
N ASP A 54 -10.67 8.37 12.99
CA ASP A 54 -11.77 7.80 12.23
C ASP A 54 -11.34 6.63 11.33
N GLU A 55 -10.09 6.20 11.36
CA GLU A 55 -9.62 5.00 10.66
C GLU A 55 -9.68 3.75 11.53
N GLU A 56 -9.93 2.61 10.90
CA GLU A 56 -9.90 1.28 11.49
C GLU A 56 -9.15 0.30 10.58
N ILE A 57 -8.62 -0.76 11.18
CA ILE A 57 -8.01 -1.88 10.46
C ILE A 57 -8.92 -3.08 10.64
N VAL A 58 -9.55 -3.52 9.55
CA VAL A 58 -10.46 -4.68 9.54
C VAL A 58 -9.65 -5.93 9.22
N LEU A 59 -9.69 -6.89 10.13
CA LEU A 59 -9.08 -8.21 9.97
C LEU A 59 -10.17 -9.22 9.57
N ILE A 60 -10.16 -9.62 8.31
CA ILE A 60 -11.09 -10.61 7.76
C ILE A 60 -10.33 -11.91 7.54
N GLN A 61 -10.95 -13.05 7.85
CA GLN A 61 -10.35 -14.35 7.55
C GLN A 61 -10.04 -14.47 6.05
N ASN A 62 -8.85 -14.97 5.73
CA ASN A 62 -8.39 -15.22 4.36
C ASN A 62 -8.36 -13.97 3.45
N ALA A 63 -8.26 -12.77 4.02
CA ALA A 63 -8.07 -11.53 3.26
C ALA A 63 -6.93 -10.68 3.88
N PRO A 64 -6.24 -9.87 3.08
CA PRO A 64 -5.28 -8.90 3.62
C PRO A 64 -5.99 -7.91 4.54
N PRO A 65 -5.31 -7.41 5.59
CA PRO A 65 -5.84 -6.36 6.45
C PRO A 65 -6.30 -5.15 5.63
N LEU A 66 -7.52 -4.67 5.86
CA LEU A 66 -8.06 -3.49 5.21
C LEU A 66 -7.95 -2.29 6.14
N ARG A 67 -7.27 -1.23 5.72
CA ARG A 67 -7.33 0.09 6.38
C ARG A 67 -8.45 0.90 5.75
N CYS A 68 -9.47 1.24 6.52
CA CYS A 68 -10.63 2.00 6.04
C CYS A 68 -11.14 2.97 7.12
N GLY A 69 -11.96 3.94 6.74
CA GLY A 69 -12.67 4.77 7.70
C GLY A 69 -13.76 3.97 8.42
N ARG A 70 -14.02 4.28 9.70
CA ARG A 70 -15.13 3.71 10.48
C ARG A 70 -16.43 4.00 9.76
N ALA A 71 -17.30 3.00 9.66
CA ALA A 71 -18.61 3.13 9.00
C ALA A 71 -19.37 4.39 9.45
N ILE A 72 -19.64 5.31 8.51
CA ILE A 72 -20.37 6.57 8.76
C ILE A 72 -21.86 6.41 8.44
N TYR A 73 -22.19 5.42 7.60
CA TYR A 73 -23.52 5.20 7.03
C TYR A 73 -24.64 5.04 8.09
N PHE A 74 -24.34 4.37 9.21
CA PHE A 74 -25.31 4.13 10.30
C PHE A 74 -25.44 5.30 11.29
N ARG A 75 -24.63 6.36 11.13
CA ARG A 75 -24.62 7.52 12.02
C ARG A 75 -25.34 8.73 11.43
N ARG A 76 -25.63 8.71 10.12
CA ARG A 76 -26.24 9.83 9.39
C ARG A 76 -27.73 9.55 9.13
N PRO A 77 -28.65 10.36 9.68
CA PRO A 77 -30.09 10.08 9.60
C PRO A 77 -30.62 10.00 8.15
N GLU A 78 -30.04 10.78 7.23
CA GLU A 78 -30.37 10.76 5.81
C GLU A 78 -29.93 9.47 5.08
N MET A 79 -28.89 8.80 5.56
CA MET A 79 -28.37 7.55 4.96
C MET A 79 -29.08 6.31 5.53
N VAL A 80 -29.50 6.35 6.79
CA VAL A 80 -30.31 5.30 7.41
C VAL A 80 -31.63 5.10 6.65
N ALA A 81 -32.30 6.19 6.26
CA ALA A 81 -33.56 6.15 5.52
C ALA A 81 -33.48 5.40 4.18
N GLN A 82 -32.30 5.37 3.54
CA GLN A 82 -32.10 4.68 2.26
C GLN A 82 -32.02 3.16 2.40
N VAL A 83 -31.60 2.64 3.55
CA VAL A 83 -31.44 1.20 3.81
C VAL A 83 -32.74 0.59 4.35
N THR A 84 -33.47 1.31 5.21
CA THR A 84 -34.78 0.84 5.70
C THR A 84 -35.86 0.84 4.62
N GLY A 85 -35.77 1.73 3.63
CA GLY A 85 -36.72 1.76 2.51
C GLY A 85 -36.48 0.71 1.41
N SER A 86 -35.30 0.08 1.36
CA SER A 86 -34.89 -0.76 0.22
C SER A 86 -34.68 -2.25 0.54
N GLY A 87 -34.83 -2.69 1.79
CA GLY A 87 -34.55 -4.09 2.11
C GLY A 87 -35.06 -4.67 3.43
N ALA A 88 -35.87 -3.97 4.22
CA ALA A 88 -36.47 -4.53 5.42
C ALA A 88 -37.76 -5.31 5.10
N ALA A 89 -37.64 -6.32 4.23
CA ALA A 89 -38.65 -7.37 4.10
C ALA A 89 -38.02 -8.71 4.47
N LYS A 90 -38.66 -9.35 5.47
CA LYS A 90 -38.46 -10.70 6.04
C LYS A 90 -37.45 -10.83 7.19
N GLY A 91 -38.01 -11.22 8.33
CA GLY A 91 -37.38 -11.62 9.57
C GLY A 91 -38.38 -11.47 10.71
#